data_AF-A0A6N7YWM2-F1
#
_entry.id   AF-A0A6N7YWM2-F1
#
_cell.length_a   1.000
_cell.length_b   1.000
_cell.length_c   1.000
_cell.angle_alpha   90.00
_cell.angle_beta   90.00
_cell.angle_gamma   90.00
#
_symmetry.space_group_name_H-M   'P 1'
#
loop_
_entity.id
_entity.type
_entity.pdbx_description
1 polymer ?
#
loop_
_entity_poly.entity_id
_entity_poly.type
_entity_poly.pdbx_seq_one_letter_code
_entity_poly.pdbx_strand_id
1 'polypeptide(L)'
;MCAEYLYIASENLARVVAQRLRSEAGLEDAEDWKHRLAVASGIHPRSTGDRSHLGKFDTLVRTQHIFDGDHECYRLLRDASDGFEHGHVGFDKVRAGANAAAETAFGLIRRAILRELALPRDCALFDKRFDHPLGGWKPVLELDGTYTETAPPPGPGFTPEATSHAWPDFYGPHLIPRISDVTDLDGTTRQVELTIDGSGNSLNERQHVVLRETPLALPQRFDGGSHRRDPDGPRHAQRRGHHPAGCRRTRAAPAH
;
A
#
# COMPACT_ATOMS: atom_id res chain seq x y z
N MET A 1 9.86 0.02 7.77
CA MET A 1 9.01 1.22 7.89
C MET A 1 7.68 1.14 7.14
N CYS A 2 7.27 0.01 6.57
CA CYS A 2 5.98 -0.07 5.85
C CYS A 2 4.76 -0.18 6.79
N ALA A 3 4.90 -0.82 7.95
CA ALA A 3 3.78 -1.13 8.84
C ALA A 3 3.05 0.09 9.41
N GLU A 4 3.78 1.15 9.82
CA GLU A 4 3.17 2.39 10.33
C GLU A 4 2.29 3.06 9.28
N TYR A 5 2.80 3.24 8.05
CA TYR A 5 2.03 3.81 6.96
C TYR A 5 0.81 2.97 6.58
N LEU A 6 0.94 1.63 6.60
CA LEU A 6 -0.18 0.73 6.38
C LEU A 6 -1.23 0.84 7.49
N TYR A 7 -0.79 0.97 8.76
CA TYR A 7 -1.71 1.17 9.87
C TYR A 7 -2.45 2.50 9.75
N ILE A 8 -1.75 3.61 9.49
CA ILE A 8 -2.35 4.94 9.22
C ILE A 8 -3.34 4.88 8.06
N ALA A 9 -3.00 4.18 6.98
CA ALA A 9 -3.90 3.97 5.85
C ALA A 9 -5.18 3.23 6.28
N SER A 10 -5.06 2.21 7.12
CA SER A 10 -6.22 1.48 7.67
C SER A 10 -7.09 2.36 8.56
N GLU A 11 -6.52 3.29 9.33
CA GLU A 11 -7.29 4.21 10.18
C GLU A 11 -8.08 5.22 9.35
N ASN A 12 -7.45 5.80 8.33
CA ASN A 12 -8.13 6.72 7.42
C ASN A 12 -9.23 6.02 6.63
N LEU A 13 -8.96 4.82 6.13
CA LEU A 13 -9.98 4.02 5.44
C LEU A 13 -11.12 3.63 6.37
N ALA A 14 -10.87 3.34 7.65
CA ALA A 14 -11.93 3.02 8.61
C ALA A 14 -12.90 4.19 8.80
N ARG A 15 -12.43 5.44 8.71
CA ARG A 15 -13.31 6.62 8.73
C ARG A 15 -14.24 6.66 7.53
N VAL A 16 -13.74 6.36 6.33
CA VAL A 16 -14.55 6.28 5.10
C VAL A 16 -15.60 5.16 5.21
N VAL A 17 -15.17 3.97 5.62
CA VAL A 17 -16.09 2.83 5.83
C VAL A 17 -17.16 3.18 6.87
N ALA A 18 -16.79 3.81 7.99
CA ALA A 18 -17.74 4.20 9.02
C ALA A 18 -18.75 5.25 8.52
N GLN A 19 -18.33 6.17 7.64
CA GLN A 19 -19.23 7.13 6.99
C GLN A 19 -20.22 6.43 6.05
N ARG A 20 -19.76 5.45 5.24
CA ARG A 20 -20.65 4.62 4.42
C ARG A 20 -21.67 3.88 5.28
N LEU A 21 -21.23 3.20 6.33
CA LEU A 21 -22.11 2.48 7.27
C LEU A 21 -23.12 3.42 7.96
N ARG A 22 -22.70 4.65 8.29
CA ARG A 22 -23.60 5.67 8.83
C ARG A 22 -24.71 6.03 7.84
N SER A 23 -24.37 6.21 6.56
CA SER A 23 -25.35 6.56 5.54
C SER A 23 -26.27 5.39 5.20
N GLU A 24 -25.74 4.18 5.08
CA GLU A 24 -26.54 2.96 4.87
C GLU A 24 -27.55 2.70 6.00
N ALA A 25 -27.25 3.16 7.22
CA ALA A 25 -28.14 3.07 8.36
C ALA A 25 -29.13 4.25 8.49
N GLY A 26 -29.05 5.27 7.62
CA GLY A 26 -29.89 6.48 7.70
C GLY A 26 -29.62 7.32 8.96
N LEU A 27 -28.35 7.44 9.37
CA LEU A 27 -27.93 8.13 10.59
C LEU A 27 -27.14 9.43 10.32
N GLU A 28 -27.38 10.09 9.18
CA GLU A 28 -26.67 11.31 8.74
C GLU A 28 -26.84 12.48 9.70
N ASP A 29 -27.98 12.61 10.37
CA ASP A 29 -28.27 13.72 11.29
C ASP A 29 -28.14 13.34 12.77
N ALA A 30 -27.83 12.07 13.08
CA ALA A 30 -27.71 11.61 14.46
C ALA A 30 -26.33 11.96 15.05
N GLU A 31 -26.27 12.75 16.12
CA GLU A 31 -25.01 13.06 16.81
C GLU A 31 -24.37 11.81 17.46
N ASP A 32 -25.20 10.87 17.90
CA ASP A 32 -24.81 9.62 18.54
C ASP A 32 -24.73 8.44 17.54
N TRP A 33 -24.63 8.70 16.24
CA TRP A 33 -24.66 7.66 15.19
C TRP A 33 -23.68 6.50 15.46
N LYS A 34 -22.46 6.81 15.92
CA LYS A 34 -21.43 5.80 16.19
C LYS A 34 -21.80 4.89 17.36
N HIS A 35 -22.45 5.45 18.39
CA HIS A 35 -23.00 4.66 19.50
C HIS A 35 -24.07 3.69 18.98
N ARG A 36 -25.01 4.18 18.16
CA ARG A 36 -26.07 3.35 17.58
C ARG A 36 -25.53 2.22 16.71
N LEU A 37 -24.55 2.50 15.84
CA LEU A 37 -23.90 1.46 15.04
C LEU A 37 -23.13 0.44 15.89
N ALA A 38 -22.44 0.89 16.94
CA ALA A 38 -21.75 -0.01 17.86
C ALA A 38 -22.73 -0.96 18.56
N VAL A 39 -23.83 -0.43 19.10
CA VAL A 39 -24.89 -1.22 19.76
C VAL A 39 -25.58 -2.17 18.77
N ALA A 40 -25.88 -1.71 17.55
CA ALA A 40 -26.46 -2.55 16.49
C ALA A 40 -25.52 -3.70 16.08
N SER A 41 -24.21 -3.49 16.22
CA SER A 41 -23.18 -4.51 15.99
C SER A 41 -22.93 -5.42 17.21
N GLY A 42 -23.76 -5.32 18.26
CA GLY A 42 -23.63 -6.11 19.49
C GLY A 42 -22.57 -5.61 20.49
N ILE A 43 -22.02 -4.40 20.29
CA ILE A 43 -21.01 -3.80 21.15
C ILE A 43 -21.68 -2.80 22.09
N HIS A 44 -21.99 -3.25 23.30
CA HIS A 44 -22.70 -2.44 24.31
C HIS A 44 -21.73 -1.72 25.27
N PRO A 45 -22.09 -0.50 25.77
CA PRO A 45 -21.38 0.13 26.88
C PRO A 45 -21.54 -0.69 28.16
N ARG A 46 -20.52 -0.70 29.04
CA ARG A 46 -20.61 -1.40 30.33
C ARG A 46 -21.41 -0.64 31.39
N SER A 47 -21.42 0.69 31.29
CA SER A 47 -22.10 1.58 32.21
C SER A 47 -22.45 2.91 31.53
N THR A 48 -23.31 3.70 32.17
CA THR A 48 -23.60 5.07 31.76
C THR A 48 -22.31 5.90 31.74
N GLY A 49 -21.97 6.46 30.58
CA GLY A 49 -20.75 7.24 30.38
C GLY A 49 -19.54 6.45 29.85
N ASP A 50 -19.60 5.11 29.80
CA ASP A 50 -18.52 4.30 29.22
C ASP A 50 -18.49 4.43 27.69
N ARG A 51 -17.44 5.07 27.16
CA ARG A 51 -17.21 5.24 25.72
C ARG A 51 -16.29 4.18 25.10
N SER A 52 -15.83 3.18 25.86
CA SER A 52 -14.90 2.14 25.37
C SER A 52 -15.48 1.32 24.20
N HIS A 53 -16.80 1.17 24.16
CA HIS A 53 -17.51 0.51 23.06
C HIS A 53 -17.29 1.20 21.70
N LEU A 54 -17.03 2.52 21.67
CA LEU A 54 -16.75 3.25 20.43
C LEU A 54 -15.39 2.86 19.84
N GLY A 55 -14.36 2.67 20.68
CA GLY A 55 -13.05 2.18 20.23
C GLY A 55 -13.10 0.72 19.78
N LYS A 56 -13.94 -0.10 20.43
CA LYS A 56 -14.23 -1.47 19.98
C LYS A 56 -14.95 -1.48 18.63
N PHE A 57 -15.85 -0.54 18.39
CA PHE A 57 -16.48 -0.38 17.07
C PHE A 57 -15.45 -0.01 16.00
N ASP A 58 -14.52 0.92 16.27
CA ASP A 58 -13.44 1.22 15.31
C ASP A 58 -12.56 -0.01 15.01
N THR A 59 -12.31 -0.83 16.03
CA THR A 59 -11.60 -2.10 15.88
C THR A 59 -12.38 -3.09 15.02
N LEU A 60 -13.70 -3.19 15.23
CA LEU A 60 -14.60 -4.01 14.42
C LEU A 60 -14.61 -3.53 12.97
N VAL A 61 -14.70 -2.22 12.72
CA VAL A 61 -14.67 -1.64 11.38
C VAL A 61 -13.39 -2.03 10.64
N ARG A 62 -12.23 -1.80 11.26
CA ARG A 62 -10.93 -2.17 10.68
C ARG A 62 -10.89 -3.68 10.41
N THR A 63 -11.21 -4.50 11.40
CA THR A 63 -11.01 -5.94 11.28
C THR A 63 -11.97 -6.59 10.28
N GLN A 64 -13.27 -6.26 10.35
CA GLN A 64 -14.29 -6.90 9.52
C GLN A 64 -14.33 -6.33 8.10
N HIS A 65 -14.22 -5.01 7.93
CA HIS A 65 -14.42 -4.39 6.62
C HIS A 65 -13.14 -4.10 5.85
N ILE A 66 -11.99 -3.93 6.53
CA ILE A 66 -10.70 -3.69 5.88
C ILE A 66 -9.90 -4.99 5.78
N PHE A 67 -9.72 -5.67 6.91
CA PHE A 67 -8.96 -6.91 7.00
C PHE A 67 -9.77 -8.17 6.70
N ASP A 68 -11.04 -8.04 6.30
CA ASP A 68 -11.89 -9.17 5.87
C ASP A 68 -11.98 -10.30 6.92
N GLY A 69 -11.96 -9.92 8.20
CA GLY A 69 -11.95 -10.85 9.33
C GLY A 69 -10.57 -11.40 9.71
N ASP A 70 -9.49 -11.01 9.03
CA ASP A 70 -8.12 -11.40 9.37
C ASP A 70 -7.63 -10.67 10.64
N HIS A 71 -8.03 -11.23 11.79
CA HIS A 71 -7.68 -10.72 13.11
C HIS A 71 -6.17 -10.78 13.39
N GLU A 72 -5.47 -11.77 12.85
CA GLU A 72 -4.04 -11.94 13.08
C GLU A 72 -3.23 -10.88 12.35
N CYS A 73 -3.50 -10.68 11.06
CA CYS A 73 -2.86 -9.63 10.27
C CYS A 73 -3.10 -8.25 10.87
N TYR A 74 -4.35 -7.95 11.27
CA TYR A 74 -4.69 -6.67 11.92
C TYR A 74 -3.91 -6.49 13.24
N ARG A 75 -3.89 -7.52 14.09
CA ARG A 75 -3.19 -7.48 15.38
C ARG A 75 -1.69 -7.26 15.18
N LEU A 76 -1.04 -8.04 14.32
CA LEU A 76 0.40 -7.90 14.04
C LEU A 76 0.75 -6.51 13.52
N LEU A 77 -0.06 -5.96 12.60
CA LEU A 77 0.16 -4.63 12.05
C LEU A 77 0.01 -3.54 13.12
N ARG A 78 -1.07 -3.60 13.92
CA ARG A 78 -1.31 -2.65 15.02
C ARG A 78 -0.21 -2.71 16.06
N ASP A 79 0.14 -3.91 16.54
CA ASP A 79 1.15 -4.10 17.58
C ASP A 79 2.54 -3.64 17.08
N ALA A 80 2.86 -3.82 15.80
CA ALA A 80 4.08 -3.30 15.19
C ALA A 80 4.08 -1.76 15.11
N SER A 81 2.95 -1.14 14.73
CA SER A 81 2.81 0.32 14.71
C SER A 81 2.94 0.93 16.12
N ASP A 82 2.20 0.38 17.08
CA ASP A 82 2.18 0.82 18.48
C ASP A 82 3.55 0.64 19.17
N GLY A 83 4.18 -0.51 18.93
CA GLY A 83 5.53 -0.80 19.42
C GLY A 83 6.58 0.17 18.86
N PHE A 84 6.43 0.60 17.61
CA PHE A 84 7.30 1.60 16.99
C PHE A 84 7.04 3.01 17.57
N GLU A 85 5.78 3.45 17.63
CA GLU A 85 5.38 4.78 18.11
C GLU A 85 5.78 5.01 19.57
N HIS A 86 5.60 4.01 20.42
CA HIS A 86 5.82 4.15 21.85
C HIS A 86 7.21 3.67 22.32
N GLY A 87 8.01 3.07 21.44
CA GLY A 87 9.38 2.61 21.74
C GLY A 87 9.48 1.58 22.87
N HIS A 88 8.39 0.94 23.27
CA HIS A 88 8.35 0.00 24.40
C HIS A 88 8.73 -1.43 23.98
N VAL A 89 8.85 -1.68 22.68
CA VAL A 89 9.23 -2.97 22.09
C VAL A 89 10.57 -2.82 21.38
N GLY A 90 11.49 -3.76 21.57
CA GLY A 90 12.77 -3.78 20.85
C GLY A 90 12.57 -3.80 19.32
N PHE A 91 13.39 -3.05 18.59
CA PHE A 91 13.25 -2.84 17.15
C PHE A 91 13.17 -4.14 16.34
N ASP A 92 13.89 -5.20 16.74
CA ASP A 92 13.83 -6.50 16.07
C ASP A 92 12.43 -7.13 16.10
N LYS A 93 11.70 -6.99 17.21
CA LYS A 93 10.33 -7.50 17.33
C LYS A 93 9.35 -6.67 16.51
N VAL A 94 9.50 -5.34 16.53
CA VAL A 94 8.73 -4.43 15.66
C VAL A 94 8.94 -4.80 14.19
N ARG A 95 10.20 -4.98 13.77
CA ARG A 95 10.56 -5.39 12.42
C ARG A 95 9.97 -6.75 12.04
N ALA A 96 10.05 -7.74 12.93
CA ALA A 96 9.51 -9.07 12.68
C ALA A 96 7.98 -9.03 12.50
N GLY A 97 7.26 -8.34 13.40
CA GLY A 97 5.80 -8.17 13.29
C GLY A 97 5.39 -7.40 12.03
N ALA A 98 6.10 -6.33 11.71
CA ALA A 98 5.88 -5.55 10.49
C ALA A 98 6.05 -6.40 9.22
N ASN A 99 7.14 -7.16 9.13
CA ASN A 99 7.41 -8.02 7.97
C ASN A 99 6.38 -9.16 7.85
N ALA A 100 5.95 -9.74 8.96
CA ALA A 100 4.96 -10.81 8.97
C ALA A 100 3.57 -10.36 8.46
N ALA A 101 3.21 -9.09 8.68
CA ALA A 101 1.90 -8.57 8.29
C ALA A 101 1.89 -7.76 6.99
N ALA A 102 3.03 -7.18 6.56
CA ALA A 102 3.05 -6.13 5.54
C ALA A 102 2.41 -6.54 4.21
N GLU A 103 2.80 -7.69 3.63
CA GLU A 103 2.27 -8.12 2.32
C GLU A 103 0.76 -8.37 2.38
N THR A 104 0.31 -9.14 3.38
CA THR A 104 -1.10 -9.46 3.59
C THR A 104 -1.93 -8.20 3.86
N ALA A 105 -1.44 -7.33 4.74
CA ALA A 105 -2.10 -6.07 5.08
C ALA A 105 -2.27 -5.18 3.86
N PHE A 106 -1.22 -5.05 3.04
CA PHE A 106 -1.28 -4.24 1.83
C PHE A 106 -2.31 -4.78 0.83
N GLY A 107 -2.35 -6.09 0.62
CA GLY A 107 -3.37 -6.74 -0.21
C GLY A 107 -4.80 -6.50 0.31
N LEU A 108 -5.01 -6.65 1.62
CA LEU A 108 -6.32 -6.44 2.26
C LEU A 108 -6.77 -4.98 2.20
N ILE A 109 -5.91 -4.03 2.58
CA ILE A 109 -6.19 -2.59 2.52
C ILE A 109 -6.51 -2.18 1.09
N ARG A 110 -5.74 -2.63 0.10
CA ARG A 110 -6.02 -2.34 -1.30
C ARG A 110 -7.38 -2.87 -1.73
N ARG A 111 -7.69 -4.13 -1.42
CA ARG A 111 -9.02 -4.70 -1.73
C ARG A 111 -10.13 -3.88 -1.07
N ALA A 112 -9.94 -3.44 0.17
CA ALA A 112 -10.89 -2.59 0.86
C ALA A 112 -11.07 -1.22 0.16
N ILE A 113 -9.98 -0.57 -0.28
CA ILE A 113 -10.06 0.67 -1.08
C ILE A 113 -10.86 0.44 -2.37
N LEU A 114 -10.55 -0.63 -3.12
CA LEU A 114 -11.25 -0.93 -4.38
C LEU A 114 -12.74 -1.23 -4.16
N ARG A 115 -13.10 -1.86 -3.03
CA ARG A 115 -14.51 -2.07 -2.64
C ARG A 115 -15.22 -0.76 -2.32
N GLU A 116 -14.59 0.13 -1.55
CA GLU A 116 -15.17 1.43 -1.21
C GLU A 116 -15.28 2.37 -2.42
N LEU A 117 -14.46 2.15 -3.47
CA LEU A 117 -14.63 2.78 -4.78
C LEU A 117 -15.74 2.14 -5.64
N ALA A 118 -16.48 1.18 -5.09
CA ALA A 118 -17.56 0.44 -5.76
C ALA A 118 -17.14 -0.20 -7.11
N LEU A 119 -15.88 -0.62 -7.23
CA LEU A 119 -15.43 -1.31 -8.44
C LEU A 119 -16.04 -2.72 -8.54
N PRO A 120 -16.35 -3.21 -9.76
CA PRO A 120 -16.81 -4.57 -9.97
C PRO A 120 -15.83 -5.60 -9.40
N ARG A 121 -16.34 -6.66 -8.76
CA ARG A 121 -15.52 -7.68 -8.08
C ARG A 121 -14.63 -8.46 -9.05
N ASP A 122 -15.01 -8.51 -10.32
CA ASP A 122 -14.29 -9.14 -11.43
C ASP A 122 -13.31 -8.17 -12.12
N CYS A 123 -13.15 -6.95 -11.61
CA CYS A 123 -12.14 -6.03 -12.11
C CYS A 123 -10.74 -6.63 -11.90
N ALA A 124 -9.91 -6.62 -12.95
CA ALA A 124 -8.53 -7.13 -12.93
C ALA A 124 -7.63 -6.46 -11.86
N LEU A 125 -8.06 -5.33 -11.30
CA LEU A 125 -7.40 -4.75 -10.14
C LEU A 125 -7.49 -5.70 -8.93
N PHE A 126 -8.54 -6.47 -8.71
CA PHE A 126 -8.60 -7.39 -7.56
C PHE A 126 -7.63 -8.60 -7.66
N ASP A 127 -7.29 -9.04 -8.87
CA ASP A 127 -6.56 -10.29 -9.12
C ASP A 127 -5.02 -10.16 -9.07
N LYS A 128 -4.48 -8.98 -9.40
CA LYS A 128 -3.02 -8.81 -9.53
C LYS A 128 -2.36 -8.54 -8.19
N ARG A 129 -1.41 -9.41 -7.81
CA ARG A 129 -0.34 -9.09 -6.87
C ARG A 129 0.46 -7.91 -7.42
N PHE A 130 1.10 -7.19 -6.51
CA PHE A 130 1.97 -6.04 -6.81
C PHE A 130 3.30 -6.44 -7.47
N ASP A 131 3.39 -7.65 -8.04
CA ASP A 131 4.60 -8.19 -8.66
C ASP A 131 5.14 -7.22 -9.71
N HIS A 132 4.25 -6.45 -10.34
CA HIS A 132 4.60 -5.33 -11.21
C HIS A 132 3.77 -4.08 -10.89
N PRO A 133 4.37 -2.87 -10.85
CA PRO A 133 3.61 -1.64 -10.82
C PRO A 133 2.65 -1.60 -12.01
N LEU A 134 1.37 -1.30 -11.76
CA LEU A 134 0.36 -1.17 -12.82
C LEU A 134 0.57 0.09 -13.68
N GLY A 135 1.35 1.05 -13.18
CA GLY A 135 1.85 2.22 -13.90
C GLY A 135 3.04 1.88 -14.80
N GLY A 136 3.45 2.80 -15.67
CA GLY A 136 4.73 2.65 -16.37
C GLY A 136 5.84 2.57 -15.32
N TRP A 137 6.83 1.70 -15.53
CA TRP A 137 8.04 1.75 -14.71
C TRP A 137 8.63 3.15 -14.89
N LYS A 138 8.62 3.96 -13.82
CA LYS A 138 9.49 5.12 -13.81
C LYS A 138 10.88 4.57 -13.53
N PRO A 139 11.83 4.63 -14.48
CA PRO A 139 13.20 4.25 -14.17
C PRO A 139 13.66 5.13 -13.00
N VAL A 140 13.98 4.50 -11.87
CA VAL A 140 14.70 5.16 -10.80
C VAL A 140 16.16 5.04 -11.21
N LEU A 141 16.77 6.19 -11.50
CA LEU A 141 18.17 6.25 -11.87
C LEU A 141 18.98 6.30 -10.58
N GLU A 142 19.67 5.21 -10.28
CA GLU A 142 20.65 5.17 -9.21
C GLU A 142 21.95 5.79 -9.76
N LEU A 143 22.45 6.81 -9.09
CA LEU A 143 23.68 7.48 -9.47
C LEU A 143 24.75 7.11 -8.47
N ASP A 144 25.68 6.28 -8.94
CA ASP A 144 26.92 6.01 -8.23
C ASP A 144 28.03 6.93 -8.75
N GLY A 145 28.84 7.43 -7.83
CA GLY A 145 30.02 8.18 -8.18
C GLY A 145 30.99 8.30 -7.01
N THR A 146 32.11 8.94 -7.28
CA THR A 146 33.09 9.32 -6.27
C THR A 146 33.28 10.82 -6.32
N TYR A 147 33.38 11.49 -5.18
CA TYR A 147 33.84 12.88 -5.15
C TYR A 147 35.32 12.92 -4.77
N THR A 148 36.03 13.91 -5.29
CA THR A 148 37.44 14.15 -4.94
C THR A 148 37.49 15.40 -4.08
N GLU A 149 37.90 15.25 -2.83
CA GLU A 149 38.12 16.42 -1.98
C GLU A 149 39.50 16.99 -2.28
N THR A 150 39.55 18.08 -3.03
CA THR A 150 40.77 18.90 -3.05
C THR A 150 40.81 19.71 -1.78
N ALA A 151 41.52 19.22 -0.76
CA ALA A 151 41.88 20.07 0.37
C ALA A 151 42.62 21.32 -0.14
N PRO A 152 42.36 22.52 0.42
CA PRO A 152 43.18 23.68 0.07
C PRO A 152 44.66 23.35 0.37
N PRO A 153 45.60 23.68 -0.53
CA PRO A 153 46.99 23.28 -0.35
C PRO A 153 47.52 23.87 0.97
N PRO A 154 48.07 23.06 1.89
CA PRO A 154 48.74 23.55 3.07
C PRO A 154 50.08 24.18 2.65
N GLY A 155 50.05 25.48 2.36
CA GLY A 155 51.24 26.29 2.14
C GLY A 155 52.07 25.96 0.89
N PRO A 156 53.09 26.80 0.59
CA PRO A 156 53.98 26.58 -0.54
C PRO A 156 54.80 25.31 -0.33
N GLY A 157 54.65 24.33 -1.24
CA GLY A 157 55.42 23.07 -1.25
C GLY A 157 54.59 21.79 -1.10
N PHE A 158 53.28 21.87 -0.88
CA PHE A 158 52.42 20.69 -0.79
C PHE A 158 51.78 20.34 -2.13
N THR A 159 51.94 19.08 -2.56
CA THR A 159 51.18 18.49 -3.66
C THR A 159 49.99 17.74 -3.05
N PRO A 160 48.74 18.19 -3.23
CA PRO A 160 47.60 17.47 -2.70
C PRO A 160 47.47 16.12 -3.41
N GLU A 161 47.54 15.03 -2.64
CA GLU A 161 47.04 13.73 -3.11
C GLU A 161 45.51 13.80 -3.13
N ALA A 162 44.93 13.60 -4.31
CA ALA A 162 43.50 13.52 -4.49
C ALA A 162 42.97 12.24 -3.82
N THR A 163 42.39 12.36 -2.63
CA THR A 163 41.66 11.25 -2.02
C THR A 163 40.26 11.15 -2.63
N SER A 164 39.98 9.99 -3.25
CA SER A 164 38.66 9.64 -3.75
C SER A 164 37.84 9.06 -2.60
N HIS A 165 36.67 9.63 -2.35
CA HIS A 165 35.73 9.14 -1.35
C HIS A 165 34.46 8.63 -2.04
N ALA A 166 33.90 7.54 -1.49
CA ALA A 166 32.56 7.10 -1.86
C ALA A 166 31.56 8.23 -1.59
N TRP A 167 30.58 8.39 -2.47
CA TRP A 167 29.56 9.42 -2.34
C TRP A 167 28.86 9.30 -0.97
N PRO A 168 28.84 10.34 -0.12
CA PRO A 168 28.12 10.30 1.14
C PRO A 168 26.63 10.50 0.86
N ASP A 169 25.75 9.82 1.60
CA ASP A 169 24.29 9.96 1.51
C ASP A 169 23.88 11.45 1.69
N PHE A 170 23.80 12.19 0.59
CA PHE A 170 23.37 13.59 0.60
C PHE A 170 21.86 13.65 0.41
N TYR A 171 21.22 14.54 1.17
CA TYR A 171 20.03 15.27 0.70
C TYR A 171 20.48 16.21 -0.44
N GLY A 172 20.81 15.63 -1.59
CA GLY A 172 21.47 16.27 -2.72
C GLY A 172 20.52 16.93 -3.71
N PRO A 173 21.01 17.40 -4.87
CA PRO A 173 20.17 17.95 -5.92
C PRO A 173 19.09 16.94 -6.32
N HIS A 174 17.85 17.42 -6.45
CA HIS A 174 16.78 16.63 -7.05
C HIS A 174 17.10 16.49 -8.53
N LEU A 175 17.63 15.34 -8.89
CA LEU A 175 17.87 14.95 -10.27
C LEU A 175 16.56 14.40 -10.83
N ILE A 176 16.08 15.06 -11.88
CA ILE A 176 14.83 14.76 -12.55
C ILE A 176 15.21 14.15 -13.90
N PRO A 177 15.27 12.81 -14.03
CA PRO A 177 15.45 12.20 -15.32
C PRO A 177 14.23 12.49 -16.21
N ARG A 178 14.49 12.87 -17.45
CA ARG A 178 13.52 13.06 -18.53
C ARG A 178 13.88 12.14 -19.66
N ILE A 179 12.90 11.43 -20.20
CA ILE A 179 13.10 10.62 -21.39
C ILE A 179 13.32 11.56 -22.58
N SER A 180 14.47 11.48 -23.23
CA SER A 180 14.78 12.25 -24.43
C SER A 180 14.43 11.49 -25.69
N ASP A 181 14.64 10.16 -25.70
CA ASP A 181 14.28 9.31 -26.84
C ASP A 181 13.92 7.89 -26.40
N VAL A 182 13.13 7.19 -27.22
CA VAL A 182 12.80 5.78 -27.06
C VAL A 182 12.87 5.09 -28.43
N THR A 183 13.78 4.14 -28.55
CA THR A 183 13.94 3.32 -29.77
C THR A 183 13.55 1.87 -29.49
N ASP A 184 12.61 1.33 -30.26
CA ASP A 184 12.28 -0.11 -30.24
C ASP A 184 13.38 -0.91 -30.93
N LEU A 185 13.96 -1.90 -30.24
CA LEU A 185 15.07 -2.71 -30.77
C LEU A 185 14.57 -3.98 -31.48
N ASP A 186 13.70 -4.76 -30.83
CA ASP A 186 13.30 -6.09 -31.32
C ASP A 186 11.82 -6.46 -31.04
N GLY A 187 10.98 -5.46 -30.77
CA GLY A 187 9.56 -5.67 -30.45
C GLY A 187 9.30 -6.24 -29.05
N THR A 188 10.34 -6.66 -28.33
CA THR A 188 10.27 -7.05 -26.91
C THR A 188 11.14 -6.16 -26.02
N THR A 189 12.05 -5.40 -26.62
CA THR A 189 13.03 -4.57 -25.93
C THR A 189 12.98 -3.15 -26.47
N ARG A 190 13.06 -2.16 -25.56
CA ARG A 190 13.25 -0.75 -25.90
C ARG A 190 14.57 -0.25 -25.35
N GLN A 191 15.27 0.53 -26.14
CA GLN A 191 16.32 1.44 -25.69
C GLN A 191 15.66 2.77 -25.30
N VAL A 192 15.95 3.26 -24.10
CA VAL A 192 15.45 4.55 -23.61
C VAL A 192 16.65 5.44 -23.34
N GLU A 193 16.70 6.59 -24.01
CA GLU A 193 17.66 7.65 -23.72
C GLU A 193 17.05 8.62 -22.69
N LEU A 194 17.87 9.02 -21.71
CA LEU A 194 17.46 9.87 -20.61
C LEU A 194 18.35 11.11 -20.56
N THR A 195 17.76 12.29 -20.52
CA THR A 195 18.41 13.53 -20.12
C THR A 195 18.15 13.77 -18.63
N ILE A 196 19.16 14.15 -17.84
CA ILE A 196 18.99 14.38 -16.40
C ILE A 196 19.09 15.87 -16.11
N ASP A 197 17.98 16.48 -15.69
CA ASP A 197 17.95 17.86 -15.22
C ASP A 197 18.14 17.89 -13.70
N GLY A 198 19.09 18.66 -13.18
CA GLY A 198 19.25 18.85 -11.74
C GLY A 198 18.58 20.14 -11.24
N SER A 199 17.80 20.05 -10.17
CA SER A 199 17.33 21.22 -9.41
C SER A 199 17.71 21.09 -7.93
N GLY A 200 18.37 22.10 -7.36
CA GLY A 200 18.88 22.07 -5.98
C GLY A 200 20.04 23.03 -5.79
N ASN A 201 20.63 23.05 -4.59
CA ASN A 201 21.84 23.83 -4.32
C ASN A 201 22.92 23.48 -5.34
N SER A 202 23.59 24.51 -5.88
CA SER A 202 24.74 24.34 -6.77
C SER A 202 25.75 23.39 -6.11
N LEU A 203 26.24 22.42 -6.88
CA LEU A 203 27.44 21.67 -6.50
C LEU A 203 28.51 22.68 -6.12
N ASN A 204 29.27 22.41 -5.05
CA ASN A 204 30.41 23.28 -4.75
C ASN A 204 31.42 23.19 -5.92
N GLU A 205 32.27 24.21 -6.08
CA GLU A 205 33.23 24.29 -7.21
C GLU A 205 34.22 23.09 -7.29
N ARG A 206 34.20 22.22 -6.27
CA ARG A 206 35.06 21.03 -6.14
C ARG A 206 34.30 19.71 -6.41
N GLN A 207 33.00 19.76 -6.67
CA GLN A 207 32.16 18.60 -6.96
C GLN A 207 31.86 18.53 -8.45
N HIS A 208 32.21 17.39 -9.07
CA HIS A 208 31.87 17.09 -10.46
C HIS A 208 31.02 15.82 -10.49
N VAL A 209 29.85 15.89 -11.12
CA VAL A 209 29.05 14.71 -11.45
C VAL A 209 29.42 14.26 -12.84
N VAL A 210 29.95 13.03 -12.97
CA VAL A 210 30.12 12.38 -14.26
C VAL A 210 28.91 11.50 -14.49
N LEU A 211 27.98 11.94 -15.33
CA LEU A 211 26.89 11.09 -15.77
C LEU A 211 27.46 10.01 -16.69
N ARG A 212 27.25 8.74 -16.37
CA ARG A 212 27.45 7.65 -17.33
C ARG A 212 26.12 7.31 -17.96
N GLU A 213 26.01 7.52 -19.27
CA GLU A 213 24.89 6.98 -20.03
C GLU A 213 24.85 5.48 -19.80
N THR A 214 23.76 5.01 -19.18
CA THR A 214 23.54 3.59 -18.96
C THR A 214 22.35 3.21 -19.83
N PRO A 215 22.57 2.53 -20.98
CA PRO A 215 21.47 2.02 -21.78
C PRO A 215 20.71 0.99 -20.93
N LEU A 216 19.44 1.28 -20.65
CA LEU A 216 18.57 0.37 -19.93
C LEU A 216 17.66 -0.33 -20.93
N ALA A 217 17.87 -1.62 -21.12
CA ALA A 217 16.96 -2.47 -21.86
C ALA A 217 15.73 -2.74 -21.00
N LEU A 218 14.61 -2.07 -21.29
CA LEU A 218 13.35 -2.33 -20.63
C LEU A 218 12.53 -3.30 -21.49
N PRO A 219 11.98 -4.38 -20.90
CA PRO A 219 11.02 -5.21 -21.62
C PRO A 219 9.81 -4.34 -21.99
N GLN A 220 9.35 -4.44 -23.25
CA GLN A 220 8.03 -3.94 -23.61
C GLN A 220 7.05 -4.58 -22.63
N ARG A 221 6.20 -3.74 -22.02
CA ARG A 221 5.11 -4.21 -21.15
C ARG A 221 4.52 -5.46 -21.77
N PHE A 222 4.41 -6.53 -20.98
CA PHE A 222 3.65 -7.71 -21.37
C PHE A 222 2.28 -7.20 -21.79
N ASP A 223 2.02 -7.15 -23.10
CA ASP A 223 0.68 -7.06 -23.62
C ASP A 223 -0.05 -8.17 -22.93
N GLY A 224 -0.99 -7.80 -22.05
CA GLY A 224 -1.69 -8.73 -21.20
C GLY A 224 -2.27 -9.77 -22.13
N GLY A 225 -1.58 -10.91 -22.23
CA GLY A 225 -1.95 -11.99 -23.11
C GLY A 225 -3.40 -12.22 -22.79
N SER A 226 -4.27 -11.89 -23.74
CA SER A 226 -5.68 -12.10 -23.54
C SER A 226 -5.76 -13.59 -23.26
N HIS A 227 -5.96 -13.98 -22.01
CA HIS A 227 -6.46 -15.29 -21.69
C HIS A 227 -7.85 -15.29 -22.31
N ARG A 228 -7.90 -15.55 -23.63
CA ARG A 228 -9.05 -16.15 -24.29
C ARG A 228 -9.27 -17.39 -23.47
N ARG A 229 -10.25 -17.30 -22.56
CA ARG A 229 -10.83 -18.48 -21.93
C ARG A 229 -11.23 -19.37 -23.08
N ASP A 230 -10.62 -20.54 -23.13
CA ASP A 230 -11.05 -21.62 -24.00
C ASP A 230 -12.56 -21.82 -23.73
N PRO A 231 -13.45 -21.61 -24.71
CA PRO A 231 -14.88 -21.80 -24.51
C PRO A 231 -15.25 -23.29 -24.29
N ASP A 232 -14.29 -24.21 -24.49
CA ASP A 232 -14.49 -25.66 -24.42
C ASP A 232 -13.88 -26.32 -23.16
N GLY A 233 -13.95 -25.64 -22.01
CA GLY A 233 -13.74 -26.29 -20.72
C GLY A 233 -14.84 -27.33 -20.41
N PRO A 234 -14.50 -28.54 -19.91
CA PRO A 234 -15.44 -29.64 -19.76
C PRO A 234 -16.57 -29.29 -18.78
N ARG A 235 -17.81 -29.46 -19.25
CA ARG A 235 -19.04 -29.29 -18.46
C ARG A 235 -19.05 -30.28 -17.30
N HIS A 236 -18.65 -29.82 -16.11
CA HIS A 236 -18.89 -30.58 -14.88
C HIS A 236 -20.40 -30.68 -14.64
N ALA A 237 -20.88 -31.93 -14.64
CA ALA A 237 -22.26 -32.30 -14.39
C ALA A 237 -22.75 -31.72 -13.04
N GLN A 238 -23.82 -30.93 -13.11
CA GLN A 238 -24.61 -30.52 -11.95
C GLN A 238 -25.16 -31.77 -11.24
N ARG A 239 -24.59 -32.11 -10.10
CA ARG A 239 -25.24 -32.99 -9.12
C ARG A 239 -26.42 -32.25 -8.51
N ARG A 240 -27.63 -32.69 -8.87
CA ARG A 240 -28.88 -32.33 -8.19
C ARG A 240 -28.81 -32.88 -6.76
N GLY A 241 -28.64 -31.99 -5.78
CA GLY A 241 -28.78 -32.28 -4.36
C GLY A 241 -30.19 -31.96 -3.87
N HIS A 242 -30.80 -32.92 -3.17
CA HIS A 242 -32.17 -32.90 -2.65
C HIS A 242 -32.51 -31.67 -1.77
N HIS A 243 -33.71 -31.13 -1.98
CA HIS A 243 -34.44 -30.35 -0.98
C HIS A 243 -34.98 -31.27 0.12
N PRO A 244 -34.72 -30.99 1.42
CA PRO A 244 -35.57 -31.48 2.48
C PRO A 244 -36.75 -30.53 2.72
N ALA A 245 -37.89 -31.15 2.95
CA ALA A 245 -39.19 -30.55 3.15
C ALA A 245 -39.31 -29.76 4.46
N GLY A 246 -40.11 -28.69 4.40
CA GLY A 246 -41.17 -28.46 5.39
C GLY A 246 -40.78 -27.84 6.74
N CYS A 247 -41.07 -26.55 6.90
CA CYS A 247 -41.50 -26.04 8.20
C CYS A 247 -42.61 -24.99 8.00
N ARG A 248 -43.86 -25.44 8.18
CA ARG A 248 -45.05 -24.58 8.25
C ARG A 248 -44.98 -23.78 9.56
N ARG A 249 -44.94 -22.44 9.50
CA ARG A 249 -45.30 -21.58 10.63
C ARG A 249 -46.74 -21.11 10.47
N THR A 250 -47.57 -21.52 11.42
CA THR A 250 -48.93 -21.07 11.65
C THR A 250 -48.95 -19.60 12.06
N ARG A 251 -49.78 -18.80 11.37
CA ARG A 251 -50.19 -17.45 11.78
C ARG A 251 -51.15 -17.56 12.97
N ALA A 252 -50.86 -16.86 14.07
CA ALA A 252 -51.85 -16.56 15.10
C ALA A 252 -52.66 -15.32 14.69
N ALA A 253 -53.98 -15.40 14.86
CA ALA A 253 -54.93 -14.31 14.69
C ALA A 253 -54.91 -13.37 15.92
N PRO A 254 -55.36 -12.11 15.80
CA PRO A 254 -55.42 -11.18 16.92
C PRO A 254 -56.67 -11.44 17.79
N ALA A 255 -56.50 -11.30 19.11
CA ALA A 255 -57.60 -11.25 20.06
C ALA A 255 -58.15 -9.81 20.16
N HIS A 256 -59.47 -9.74 20.37
CA HIS A 256 -60.28 -8.54 20.56
C HIS A 256 -59.96 -7.77 21.83
#